data_AF-A0A914Z5T0-F1
#
_entry.id   AF-A0A914Z5T0-F1
#
_cell.length_a   1.000
_cell.length_b   1.000
_cell.length_c   1.000
_cell.angle_alpha   90.00
_cell.angle_beta   90.00
_cell.angle_gamma   90.00
#
_symmetry.space_group_name_H-M   'P 1'
#
loop_
_entity.id
_entity.type
_entity.pdbx_description
1 polymer ?
#
loop_
_entity_poly.entity_id
_entity_poly.type
_entity_poly.pdbx_seq_one_letter_code
_entity_poly.pdbx_strand_id
1 'polypeptide(L)'
;MEIENIVANTVYIKARESGGQKKGKSKKWKTYLQFPHYKQCLYLKSEIDMSYSFIIEKQPIGKLLFRKFCEDNPQYDSCCLFLQKVEEYETSDDDGEIRRNLANSIAQLLAFSNGEVPSSSKEITQEWCNFLTERVVNNCLAVADYATHTSEPSSDIFSEAYKEIRTFLAGDPFKQFIDSMYFYRYLQWKWLEKRPVDKHTFRLYRVLGKGGFGEVCACQVRASGKMYALKKLEKKRVKKRHAETLIWHMLMKQKMLYVWY
;
A
#
# COMPACT_ATOMS: atom_id res chain seq x y z
N MET A 1 -16.43 35.21 -19.96
CA MET A 1 -15.97 33.96 -20.61
C MET A 1 -14.44 33.87 -20.71
N GLU A 2 -13.73 34.79 -21.36
CA GLU A 2 -12.26 34.70 -21.53
C GLU A 2 -11.49 34.89 -20.21
N ILE A 3 -11.83 35.92 -19.42
CA ILE A 3 -11.21 36.19 -18.10
C ILE A 3 -11.47 35.03 -17.12
N GLU A 4 -12.69 34.49 -17.07
CA GLU A 4 -13.05 33.37 -16.19
C GLU A 4 -12.24 32.11 -16.50
N ASN A 5 -12.02 31.82 -17.79
CA ASN A 5 -11.21 30.68 -18.23
C ASN A 5 -9.73 30.88 -17.85
N ILE A 6 -9.20 32.09 -18.01
CA ILE A 6 -7.82 32.42 -17.61
C ILE A 6 -7.68 32.25 -16.08
N VAL A 7 -8.59 32.81 -15.30
CA VAL A 7 -8.59 32.68 -13.83
C VAL A 7 -8.66 31.21 -13.41
N ALA A 8 -9.57 30.42 -14.01
CA ALA A 8 -9.72 29.01 -13.69
C ALA A 8 -8.48 28.18 -14.05
N ASN A 9 -7.81 28.50 -15.16
CA ASN A 9 -6.56 27.86 -15.57
C ASN A 9 -5.40 28.20 -14.62
N THR A 10 -5.23 29.48 -14.27
CA THR A 10 -4.17 29.93 -13.35
C THR A 10 -4.33 29.30 -11.98
N VAL A 11 -5.55 29.26 -11.45
CA VAL A 11 -5.85 28.63 -10.15
C VAL A 11 -5.58 27.12 -10.18
N TYR A 12 -5.91 26.45 -11.30
CA TYR A 12 -5.64 25.03 -11.49
C TYR A 12 -4.13 24.71 -11.58
N ILE A 13 -3.37 25.47 -12.37
CA ILE A 13 -1.92 25.27 -12.52
C ILE A 13 -1.22 25.42 -11.17
N LYS A 14 -1.53 26.49 -10.43
CA LYS A 14 -0.99 26.72 -9.09
C LYS A 14 -1.35 25.58 -8.12
N ALA A 15 -2.57 25.05 -8.19
CA ALA A 15 -2.98 23.92 -7.38
C ALA A 15 -2.20 22.64 -7.73
N ARG A 16 -1.96 22.39 -9.02
CA ARG A 16 -1.20 21.23 -9.50
C ARG A 16 0.27 21.29 -9.07
N GLU A 17 0.91 22.45 -9.19
CA GLU A 17 2.29 22.68 -8.71
C GLU A 17 2.41 22.49 -7.19
N SER A 18 1.36 22.86 -6.44
CA SER A 18 1.30 22.67 -4.99
C SER A 18 0.88 21.26 -4.55
N GLY A 19 0.39 20.42 -5.47
CA GLY A 19 -0.37 19.19 -5.21
C GLY A 19 0.42 18.00 -4.65
N GLY A 20 1.73 18.14 -4.46
CA GLY A 20 2.62 17.11 -3.92
C GLY A 20 3.25 17.43 -2.55
N GLN A 21 3.15 18.67 -2.06
CA GLN A 21 3.75 19.09 -0.79
C GLN A 21 2.72 19.68 0.18
N LYS A 22 3.10 19.91 1.45
CA LYS A 22 2.26 20.42 2.57
C LYS A 22 1.38 21.65 2.23
N LYS A 23 1.62 22.33 1.10
CA LYS A 23 0.99 23.56 0.63
C LYS A 23 -0.46 23.43 0.09
N GLY A 24 -0.95 22.22 -0.25
CA GLY A 24 -2.33 22.03 -0.75
C GLY A 24 -3.41 21.73 0.30
N LYS A 25 -3.00 21.42 1.55
CA LYS A 25 -3.92 20.98 2.61
C LYS A 25 -4.74 22.15 3.17
N SER A 26 -5.99 21.89 3.52
CA SER A 26 -6.78 22.84 4.31
C SER A 26 -6.10 23.12 5.66
N LYS A 27 -6.16 24.35 6.16
CA LYS A 27 -5.71 24.69 7.53
C LYS A 27 -6.38 23.81 8.60
N LYS A 28 -7.60 23.32 8.34
CA LYS A 28 -8.39 22.42 9.22
C LYS A 28 -8.20 20.92 8.93
N TRP A 29 -7.16 20.52 8.18
CA TRP A 29 -7.00 19.12 7.77
C TRP A 29 -6.90 18.14 8.93
N LYS A 30 -6.29 18.54 10.05
CA LYS A 30 -6.23 17.73 11.27
C LYS A 30 -7.61 17.46 11.86
N THR A 31 -8.50 18.44 11.81
CA THR A 31 -9.90 18.29 12.23
C THR A 31 -10.65 17.35 11.28
N TYR A 32 -10.41 17.45 9.97
CA TYR A 32 -11.03 16.53 9.02
C TYR A 32 -10.60 15.08 9.20
N LEU A 33 -9.35 14.84 9.60
CA LEU A 33 -8.79 13.49 9.79
C LEU A 33 -8.56 13.18 11.28
N GLN A 34 -9.35 13.79 12.16
CA GLN A 34 -9.24 13.51 13.59
C GLN A 34 -9.71 12.08 13.86
N PHE A 35 -8.86 11.31 14.54
CA PHE A 35 -9.22 9.95 14.91
C PHE A 35 -10.26 9.95 16.04
N PRO A 36 -11.25 9.04 15.96
CA PRO A 36 -12.12 8.75 17.10
C PRO A 36 -11.33 8.00 18.19
N HIS A 37 -11.89 7.89 19.38
CA HIS A 37 -11.33 7.00 20.40
C HIS A 37 -11.37 5.54 19.92
N TYR A 38 -10.32 4.74 20.16
CA TYR A 38 -10.19 3.39 19.57
C TYR A 38 -11.36 2.46 19.91
N LYS A 39 -11.96 2.59 21.10
CA LYS A 39 -13.16 1.83 21.51
C LYS A 39 -14.35 2.03 20.56
N GLN A 40 -14.48 3.22 19.95
CA GLN A 40 -15.54 3.51 18.98
C GLN A 40 -15.32 2.78 17.65
N CYS A 41 -14.14 2.22 17.41
CA CYS A 41 -13.80 1.50 16.19
C CYS A 41 -13.89 -0.02 16.34
N LEU A 42 -14.14 -0.56 17.53
CA LEU A 42 -14.05 -2.01 17.78
C LEU A 42 -15.08 -2.82 16.97
N TYR A 43 -16.25 -2.24 16.70
CA TYR A 43 -17.28 -2.87 15.85
C TYR A 43 -16.77 -3.18 14.43
N LEU A 44 -15.74 -2.49 13.96
CA LEU A 44 -15.16 -2.73 12.64
C LEU A 44 -14.51 -4.12 12.54
N LYS A 45 -14.11 -4.73 13.67
CA LYS A 45 -13.56 -6.10 13.66
C LYS A 45 -14.54 -7.12 13.07
N SER A 46 -15.84 -6.93 13.24
CA SER A 46 -16.87 -7.82 12.67
C SER A 46 -17.30 -7.44 11.25
N GLU A 47 -16.90 -6.28 10.74
CA GLU A 47 -17.31 -5.78 9.42
C GLU A 47 -16.23 -5.91 8.34
N ILE A 48 -14.99 -6.18 8.74
CA ILE A 48 -13.85 -6.30 7.81
C ILE A 48 -13.31 -7.73 7.81
N ASP A 49 -12.69 -8.11 6.71
CA ASP A 49 -11.93 -9.36 6.62
C ASP A 49 -10.70 -9.27 7.55
N MET A 50 -10.61 -10.21 8.49
CA MET A 50 -9.57 -10.27 9.52
C MET A 50 -8.38 -11.14 9.11
N SER A 51 -8.26 -11.53 7.85
CA SER A 51 -7.14 -12.32 7.34
C SER A 51 -5.87 -11.49 7.14
N TYR A 52 -4.71 -12.15 7.31
CA TYR A 52 -3.40 -11.57 6.99
C TYR A 52 -3.36 -11.06 5.55
N SER A 53 -3.89 -11.83 4.60
CA SER A 53 -3.89 -11.46 3.19
C SER A 53 -4.68 -10.17 2.93
N PHE A 54 -5.81 -9.97 3.60
CA PHE A 54 -6.53 -8.72 3.48
C PHE A 54 -5.80 -7.57 4.15
N ILE A 55 -5.49 -7.68 5.45
CA ILE A 55 -5.02 -6.53 6.24
C ILE A 55 -3.58 -6.16 5.87
N ILE A 56 -2.69 -7.13 5.65
CA ILE A 56 -1.26 -6.86 5.45
C ILE A 56 -0.92 -6.73 3.96
N GLU A 57 -1.42 -7.61 3.10
CA GLU A 57 -1.00 -7.64 1.69
C GLU A 57 -1.82 -6.66 0.84
N LYS A 58 -3.15 -6.63 1.02
CA LYS A 58 -4.05 -5.82 0.18
C LYS A 58 -4.21 -4.38 0.67
N GLN A 59 -3.94 -4.08 1.94
CA GLN A 59 -4.22 -2.78 2.55
C GLN A 59 -2.90 -2.04 2.89
N PRO A 60 -2.53 -0.96 2.16
CA PRO A 60 -1.24 -0.29 2.36
C PRO A 60 -1.00 0.23 3.78
N ILE A 61 -2.05 0.76 4.44
CA ILE A 61 -1.94 1.24 5.83
C ILE A 61 -1.74 0.07 6.80
N GLY A 62 -2.37 -1.07 6.54
CA GLY A 62 -2.19 -2.28 7.34
C GLY A 62 -0.78 -2.83 7.20
N LYS A 63 -0.24 -2.93 5.97
CA LYS A 63 1.18 -3.28 5.69
C LYS A 63 2.15 -2.40 6.50
N LEU A 64 1.95 -1.08 6.44
CA LEU A 64 2.81 -0.11 7.13
C LEU A 64 2.73 -0.24 8.66
N LEU A 65 1.54 -0.44 9.23
CA LEU A 65 1.38 -0.58 10.68
C LEU A 65 1.90 -1.93 11.18
N PHE A 66 1.78 -2.99 10.38
CA PHE A 66 2.35 -4.29 10.69
C PHE A 66 3.88 -4.25 10.64
N ARG A 67 4.48 -3.58 9.65
CA ARG A 67 5.94 -3.36 9.63
C ARG A 67 6.42 -2.68 10.90
N LYS A 68 5.75 -1.60 11.33
CA LYS A 68 6.06 -0.92 12.59
C LYS A 68 5.91 -1.80 13.83
N PHE A 69 4.92 -2.69 13.83
CA PHE A 69 4.78 -3.69 14.89
C PHE A 69 5.95 -4.68 14.90
N CYS A 70 6.43 -5.07 13.72
CA CYS A 70 7.56 -6.00 13.58
C CYS A 70 8.91 -5.38 13.94
N GLU A 71 9.09 -4.05 13.82
CA GLU A 71 10.33 -3.34 14.19
C GLU A 71 10.74 -3.58 15.66
N ASP A 72 9.77 -3.81 16.55
CA ASP A 72 10.01 -4.07 17.98
C ASP A 72 10.55 -5.50 18.26
N ASN A 73 10.51 -6.41 17.28
CA ASN A 73 10.98 -7.79 17.40
C ASN A 73 12.00 -8.12 16.29
N PRO A 74 13.28 -8.37 16.62
CA PRO A 74 14.33 -8.63 15.63
C PRO A 74 14.01 -9.77 14.65
N GLN A 75 13.34 -10.83 15.11
CA GLN A 75 12.95 -11.94 14.24
C GLN A 75 11.90 -11.50 13.21
N TYR A 76 10.88 -10.76 13.65
CA TYR A 76 9.82 -10.29 12.77
C TYR A 76 10.35 -9.23 11.80
N ASP A 77 11.24 -8.36 12.28
CA ASP A 77 11.87 -7.34 11.44
C ASP A 77 12.68 -7.98 10.30
N SER A 78 13.53 -8.96 10.62
CA SER A 78 14.28 -9.73 9.61
C SER A 78 13.35 -10.43 8.62
N CYS A 79 12.25 -11.03 9.09
CA CYS A 79 11.25 -11.66 8.22
C CYS A 79 10.65 -10.67 7.21
N CYS A 80 10.21 -9.47 7.65
CA CYS A 80 9.62 -8.55 6.67
C CYS A 80 10.67 -7.88 5.79
N LEU A 81 11.92 -7.71 6.27
CA LEU A 81 13.03 -7.24 5.44
C LEU A 81 13.32 -8.24 4.30
N PHE A 82 13.32 -9.54 4.61
CA PHE A 82 13.44 -10.58 3.60
C PHE A 82 12.32 -10.49 2.57
N LEU A 83 11.04 -10.49 3.00
CA LEU A 83 9.90 -10.42 2.08
C LEU A 83 9.95 -9.15 1.20
N GLN A 84 10.34 -8.01 1.77
CA GLN A 84 10.50 -6.77 1.02
C GLN A 84 11.57 -6.90 -0.08
N LYS A 85 12.74 -7.47 0.24
CA LYS A 85 13.81 -7.66 -0.75
C LYS A 85 13.40 -8.63 -1.86
N VAL A 86 12.63 -9.68 -1.54
CA VAL A 86 12.09 -10.59 -2.56
C VAL A 86 11.08 -9.86 -3.45
N GLU A 87 10.18 -9.04 -2.90
CA GLU A 87 9.26 -8.21 -3.70
C GLU A 87 10.02 -7.22 -4.62
N GLU A 88 11.09 -6.59 -4.12
CA GLU A 88 11.96 -5.70 -4.92
C GLU A 88 12.68 -6.48 -6.03
N TYR A 89 13.15 -7.69 -5.71
CA TYR A 89 13.81 -8.59 -6.65
C TYR A 89 12.86 -9.02 -7.78
N GLU A 90 11.62 -9.40 -7.46
CA GLU A 90 10.60 -9.82 -8.43
C GLU A 90 10.07 -8.65 -9.29
N THR A 91 10.30 -7.39 -8.88
CA THR A 91 9.82 -6.21 -9.61
C THR A 91 10.92 -5.47 -10.38
N SER A 92 12.17 -5.91 -10.27
CA SER A 92 13.35 -5.33 -10.95
C SER A 92 13.76 -6.12 -12.20
N ASP A 93 12.79 -6.66 -12.95
CA ASP A 93 13.03 -7.51 -14.13
C ASP A 93 13.77 -6.80 -15.29
N ASP A 94 13.79 -5.47 -15.29
CA ASP A 94 14.41 -4.63 -16.32
C ASP A 94 15.90 -4.30 -16.06
N ASP A 95 16.42 -4.62 -14.87
CA ASP A 95 17.82 -4.35 -14.50
C ASP A 95 18.50 -5.59 -13.88
N GLY A 96 19.23 -6.32 -14.72
CA GLY A 96 19.94 -7.53 -14.33
C GLY A 96 21.03 -7.31 -13.27
N GLU A 97 21.63 -6.11 -13.16
CA GLU A 97 22.64 -5.80 -12.15
C GLU A 97 22.00 -5.58 -10.78
N ILE A 98 20.93 -4.78 -10.72
CA ILE A 98 20.13 -4.60 -9.50
C ILE A 98 19.62 -5.96 -9.02
N ARG A 99 19.13 -6.79 -9.93
CA ARG A 99 18.60 -8.11 -9.62
C ARG A 99 19.65 -9.06 -9.03
N ARG A 100 20.88 -9.06 -9.55
CA ARG A 100 22.02 -9.81 -8.96
C ARG A 100 22.40 -9.29 -7.57
N ASN A 101 22.43 -7.97 -7.40
CA ASN A 101 22.73 -7.35 -6.10
C ASN A 101 21.67 -7.69 -5.05
N LEU A 102 20.39 -7.70 -5.43
CA LEU A 102 19.29 -8.11 -4.57
C LEU A 102 19.38 -9.61 -4.23
N ALA A 103 19.64 -10.48 -5.20
CA ALA A 103 19.84 -11.91 -4.94
C ALA A 103 20.98 -12.18 -3.93
N ASN A 104 22.12 -11.51 -4.11
CA ASN A 104 23.24 -11.56 -3.16
C ASN A 104 22.84 -11.09 -1.76
N SER A 105 22.12 -9.97 -1.67
CA SER A 105 21.67 -9.43 -0.39
C SER A 105 20.68 -10.35 0.31
N ILE A 106 19.79 -11.01 -0.44
CA ILE A 106 18.82 -11.98 0.09
C ILE A 106 19.55 -13.24 0.58
N ALA A 107 20.49 -13.75 -0.21
CA ALA A 107 21.32 -14.92 0.16
C ALA A 107 22.11 -14.65 1.44
N GLN A 108 22.76 -13.48 1.55
CA GLN A 108 23.48 -13.08 2.77
C GLN A 108 22.57 -13.07 4.01
N LEU A 109 21.34 -12.54 3.91
CA LEU A 109 20.39 -12.53 5.03
C LEU A 109 20.05 -13.94 5.54
N LEU A 110 19.97 -14.92 4.63
CA LEU A 110 19.77 -16.32 4.98
C LEU A 110 21.04 -16.96 5.55
N ALA A 111 22.21 -16.69 4.95
CA ALA A 111 23.49 -17.25 5.38
C ALA A 111 23.89 -16.80 6.79
N PHE A 112 23.67 -15.53 7.15
CA PHE A 112 23.93 -15.02 8.50
C PHE A 112 23.05 -15.68 9.58
N SER A 113 21.96 -16.36 9.19
CA SER A 113 21.16 -17.15 10.12
C SER A 113 21.70 -18.57 10.35
N ASN A 114 22.63 -19.07 9.54
CA ASN A 114 23.14 -20.45 9.61
C ASN A 114 24.53 -20.60 10.25
N GLY A 115 25.07 -19.54 10.84
CA GLY A 115 26.24 -19.66 11.75
C GLY A 115 27.62 -19.76 11.11
N GLU A 116 27.81 -19.52 9.81
CA GLU A 116 29.14 -19.43 9.22
C GLU A 116 29.77 -18.04 9.42
N VAL A 117 30.19 -17.74 10.66
CA VAL A 117 31.05 -16.58 10.95
C VAL A 117 32.38 -17.08 11.55
N PRO A 118 33.55 -16.64 11.04
CA PRO A 118 34.82 -16.89 11.71
C PRO A 118 34.84 -16.18 13.06
N SER A 119 34.97 -16.97 14.12
CA SER A 119 35.17 -16.59 15.53
C SER A 119 35.66 -15.16 15.78
N SER A 120 34.80 -14.28 16.32
CA SER A 120 35.12 -13.30 17.38
C SER A 120 34.02 -12.26 17.67
N SER A 121 32.73 -12.64 17.64
CA SER A 121 31.66 -11.82 18.25
C SER A 121 30.46 -12.68 18.61
N LYS A 122 30.55 -13.36 19.77
CA LYS A 122 29.42 -14.09 20.38
C LYS A 122 28.46 -13.10 21.04
N GLU A 123 27.70 -12.34 20.25
CA GLU A 123 26.52 -11.64 20.74
C GLU A 123 25.39 -11.72 19.68
N ILE A 124 24.54 -12.73 19.83
CA ILE A 124 23.12 -12.74 19.47
C ILE A 124 22.81 -12.42 17.98
N THR A 125 23.21 -13.30 17.05
CA THR A 125 22.38 -13.51 15.85
C THR A 125 21.41 -14.63 16.18
N GLN A 126 20.30 -14.27 16.84
CA GLN A 126 19.16 -15.17 17.00
C GLN A 126 18.80 -15.69 15.61
N GLU A 127 18.77 -17.01 15.40
CA GLU A 127 18.36 -17.63 14.14
C GLU A 127 16.95 -17.16 13.79
N TRP A 128 16.83 -16.06 13.06
CA TRP A 128 15.56 -15.42 12.80
C TRP A 128 14.68 -16.31 11.92
N CYS A 129 15.29 -17.21 11.17
CA CYS A 129 14.63 -18.16 10.28
C CYS A 129 14.71 -19.62 10.74
N ASN A 130 14.79 -19.89 12.05
CA ASN A 130 14.83 -21.26 12.60
C ASN A 130 13.62 -22.15 12.22
N PHE A 131 12.53 -21.55 11.76
CA PHE A 131 11.34 -22.25 11.27
C PHE A 131 11.46 -22.68 9.79
N LEU A 132 12.49 -22.21 9.07
CA LEU A 132 12.77 -22.65 7.71
C LEU A 132 13.48 -24.00 7.70
N THR A 133 13.12 -24.85 6.76
CA THR A 133 13.83 -26.13 6.57
C THR A 133 15.22 -25.87 5.99
N GLU A 134 16.26 -26.55 6.49
CA GLU A 134 17.63 -26.44 5.94
C GLU A 134 17.68 -26.63 4.42
N ARG A 135 16.85 -27.51 3.88
CA ARG A 135 16.68 -27.71 2.43
C ARG A 135 16.31 -26.41 1.70
N VAL A 136 15.37 -25.65 2.24
CA VAL A 136 14.88 -24.40 1.62
C VAL A 136 15.98 -23.34 1.64
N VAL A 137 16.69 -23.23 2.76
CA VAL A 137 17.80 -22.29 2.92
C VAL A 137 18.93 -22.65 1.94
N ASN A 138 19.38 -23.91 1.93
CA ASN A 138 20.46 -24.38 1.07
C ASN A 138 20.10 -24.25 -0.42
N ASN A 139 18.86 -24.50 -0.80
CA ASN A 139 18.41 -24.31 -2.18
C ASN A 139 18.43 -22.83 -2.58
N CYS A 140 17.98 -21.92 -1.70
CA CYS A 140 18.05 -20.48 -1.96
C CYS A 140 19.49 -20.00 -2.12
N LEU A 141 20.41 -20.47 -1.27
CA LEU A 141 21.83 -20.12 -1.31
C LEU A 141 22.49 -20.65 -2.60
N ALA A 142 22.32 -21.93 -2.92
CA ALA A 142 22.93 -22.55 -4.10
C ALA A 142 22.44 -21.91 -5.41
N VAL A 143 21.14 -21.58 -5.48
CA VAL A 143 20.56 -20.97 -6.70
C VAL A 143 20.94 -19.49 -6.80
N ALA A 144 21.04 -18.76 -5.69
CA ALA A 144 21.57 -17.39 -5.70
C ALA A 144 23.06 -17.35 -6.10
N ASP A 145 23.88 -18.29 -5.63
CA ASP A 145 25.28 -18.41 -6.02
C ASP A 145 25.43 -18.75 -7.51
N TYR A 146 24.57 -19.60 -8.06
CA TYR A 146 24.59 -19.91 -9.49
C TYR A 146 24.16 -18.71 -10.35
N ALA A 147 23.10 -18.02 -9.93
CA ALA A 147 22.54 -16.83 -10.58
C ALA A 147 23.51 -15.63 -10.66
N THR A 148 24.48 -15.57 -9.75
CA THR A 148 25.45 -14.48 -9.70
C THR A 148 26.60 -14.67 -10.67
N HIS A 149 26.84 -15.91 -11.14
CA HIS A 149 28.03 -16.24 -11.92
C HIS A 149 27.79 -16.43 -13.43
N THR A 150 26.62 -16.90 -13.90
CA THR A 150 26.52 -17.35 -15.31
C THR A 150 25.18 -17.22 -16.03
N SER A 151 24.05 -16.93 -15.37
CA SER A 151 22.75 -16.82 -16.05
C SER A 151 21.82 -15.79 -15.39
N GLU A 152 20.87 -15.22 -16.15
CA GLU A 152 19.79 -14.43 -15.55
C GLU A 152 19.02 -15.33 -14.59
N PRO A 153 18.93 -14.96 -13.30
CA PRO A 153 18.21 -15.79 -12.35
C PRO A 153 16.73 -15.94 -12.73
N SER A 154 16.09 -17.04 -12.35
CA SER A 154 14.63 -17.16 -12.46
C SER A 154 13.93 -16.25 -11.45
N SER A 155 12.72 -15.78 -11.75
CA SER A 155 12.00 -14.84 -10.86
C SER A 155 11.49 -15.48 -9.58
N ASP A 156 11.46 -16.81 -9.53
CA ASP A 156 10.82 -17.62 -8.49
C ASP A 156 11.79 -18.31 -7.52
N ILE A 157 13.09 -17.99 -7.56
CA ILE A 157 14.14 -18.64 -6.74
C ILE A 157 13.80 -18.60 -5.25
N PHE A 158 13.26 -17.49 -4.76
CA PHE A 158 12.94 -17.29 -3.34
C PHE A 158 11.49 -17.64 -3.00
N SER A 159 10.71 -18.19 -3.92
CA SER A 159 9.27 -18.40 -3.74
C SER A 159 8.91 -19.37 -2.60
N GLU A 160 9.68 -20.45 -2.42
CA GLU A 160 9.48 -21.41 -1.33
C GLU A 160 9.77 -20.76 0.04
N ALA A 161 10.91 -20.07 0.18
CA ALA A 161 11.27 -19.33 1.38
C ALA A 161 10.27 -18.20 1.69
N TYR A 162 9.86 -17.45 0.66
CA TYR A 162 8.82 -16.42 0.78
C TYR A 162 7.54 -17.00 1.37
N LYS A 163 7.09 -18.15 0.85
CA LYS A 163 5.87 -18.82 1.31
C LYS A 163 5.96 -19.27 2.77
N GLU A 164 7.09 -19.84 3.20
CA GLU A 164 7.28 -20.26 4.59
C GLU A 164 7.33 -19.06 5.55
N ILE A 165 8.10 -18.02 5.24
CA ILE A 165 8.20 -16.79 6.05
C ILE A 165 6.85 -16.07 6.12
N ARG A 166 6.14 -15.97 5.00
CA ARG A 166 4.79 -15.42 4.95
C ARG A 166 3.84 -16.22 5.85
N THR A 167 3.93 -17.55 5.82
CA THR A 167 3.09 -18.43 6.63
C THR A 167 3.38 -18.25 8.12
N PHE A 168 4.65 -18.11 8.49
CA PHE A 168 5.08 -17.77 9.84
C PHE A 168 4.49 -16.42 10.29
N LEU A 169 4.67 -15.34 9.52
CA LEU A 169 4.14 -14.02 9.86
C LEU A 169 2.61 -13.99 9.94
N ALA A 170 1.91 -14.76 9.11
CA ALA A 170 0.45 -14.89 9.12
C ALA A 170 -0.09 -15.69 10.31
N GLY A 171 0.78 -16.39 11.05
CA GLY A 171 0.43 -17.15 12.25
C GLY A 171 0.41 -16.28 13.51
N ASP A 172 1.23 -16.66 14.50
CA ASP A 172 1.25 -16.00 15.80
C ASP A 172 1.67 -14.52 15.79
N PRO A 173 2.63 -14.06 14.95
CA PRO A 173 2.95 -12.64 14.83
C PRO A 173 1.73 -11.81 14.42
N PHE A 174 0.92 -12.31 13.49
CA PHE A 174 -0.32 -11.64 13.08
C PHE A 174 -1.36 -11.61 14.20
N LYS A 175 -1.54 -12.70 14.96
CA LYS A 175 -2.45 -12.71 16.13
C LYS A 175 -2.04 -11.65 17.15
N GLN A 176 -0.76 -11.58 17.48
CA GLN A 176 -0.21 -10.57 18.40
C GLN A 176 -0.43 -9.15 17.87
N PHE A 177 -0.25 -8.94 16.55
CA PHE A 177 -0.55 -7.66 15.93
C PHE A 177 -2.02 -7.26 16.12
N ILE A 178 -2.98 -8.17 15.92
CA ILE A 178 -4.42 -7.90 16.09
C ILE A 178 -4.79 -7.45 17.51
N ASP A 179 -4.04 -7.88 18.52
CA ASP A 179 -4.24 -7.48 19.91
C ASP A 179 -3.42 -6.23 20.32
N SER A 180 -2.54 -5.76 19.43
CA SER A 180 -1.65 -4.62 19.67
C SER A 180 -2.30 -3.25 19.42
N MET A 181 -1.65 -2.20 19.92
CA MET A 181 -2.02 -0.81 19.64
C MET A 181 -1.96 -0.45 18.14
N TYR A 182 -1.13 -1.14 17.36
CA TYR A 182 -0.98 -0.89 15.93
C TYR A 182 -2.24 -1.32 15.17
N PHE A 183 -2.89 -2.42 15.57
CA PHE A 183 -4.16 -2.81 14.99
C PHE A 183 -5.31 -1.87 15.40
N TYR A 184 -5.34 -1.40 16.65
CA TYR A 184 -6.31 -0.37 17.05
C TYR A 184 -6.14 0.92 16.24
N ARG A 185 -4.89 1.29 15.92
CA ARG A 185 -4.61 2.39 14.99
C ARG A 185 -5.12 2.10 13.58
N TYR A 186 -4.97 0.87 13.09
CA TYR A 186 -5.52 0.45 11.80
C TYR A 186 -7.05 0.61 11.77
N LEU A 187 -7.76 0.18 12.82
CA LEU A 187 -9.21 0.35 12.90
C LEU A 187 -9.64 1.82 12.90
N GLN A 188 -8.89 2.72 13.54
CA GLN A 188 -9.14 4.16 13.46
C GLN A 188 -8.99 4.71 12.03
N TRP A 189 -8.05 4.18 11.25
CA TRP A 189 -7.92 4.50 9.83
C TRP A 189 -9.09 3.96 9.01
N LYS A 190 -9.51 2.70 9.23
CA LYS A 190 -10.69 2.11 8.57
C LYS A 190 -11.97 2.87 8.91
N TRP A 191 -12.08 3.37 10.14
CA TRP A 191 -13.19 4.24 10.52
C TRP A 191 -13.19 5.54 9.72
N LEU A 192 -12.03 6.21 9.58
CA LEU A 192 -11.92 7.42 8.76
C LEU A 192 -12.28 7.16 7.28
N GLU A 193 -11.88 6.00 6.75
CA GLU A 193 -12.18 5.58 5.39
C GLU A 193 -13.69 5.36 5.15
N LYS A 194 -14.41 4.86 6.15
CA LYS A 194 -15.88 4.64 6.08
C LYS A 194 -16.72 5.91 6.20
N ARG A 195 -16.11 7.05 6.52
CA ARG A 195 -16.86 8.30 6.67
C ARG A 195 -17.54 8.70 5.35
N PRO A 196 -18.72 9.34 5.42
CA PRO A 196 -19.40 9.80 4.23
C PRO A 196 -18.54 10.81 3.46
N VAL A 197 -18.50 10.63 2.15
CA VAL A 197 -17.85 11.55 1.21
C VAL A 197 -18.91 12.45 0.61
N ASP A 198 -18.68 13.76 0.67
CA ASP A 198 -19.64 14.78 0.21
C ASP A 198 -18.98 15.86 -0.66
N LYS A 199 -19.77 16.83 -1.11
CA LYS A 199 -19.28 17.99 -1.89
C LYS A 199 -18.26 18.85 -1.13
N HIS A 200 -18.27 18.83 0.20
CA HIS A 200 -17.36 19.60 1.04
C HIS A 200 -16.01 18.90 1.23
N THR A 201 -15.92 17.61 0.87
CA THR A 201 -14.67 16.83 0.89
C THR A 201 -13.67 17.36 -0.15
N PHE A 202 -14.18 17.94 -1.25
CA PHE A 202 -13.37 18.39 -2.39
C PHE A 202 -13.34 19.91 -2.55
N ARG A 203 -12.31 20.41 -3.24
CA ARG A 203 -12.32 21.70 -3.95
C ARG A 203 -12.41 21.40 -5.43
N LEU A 204 -13.38 21.99 -6.12
CA LEU A 204 -13.51 21.84 -7.56
C LEU A 204 -12.73 22.96 -8.25
N TYR A 205 -12.09 22.60 -9.36
CA TYR A 205 -11.39 23.50 -10.26
C TYR A 205 -12.11 23.48 -11.62
N ARG A 206 -11.38 23.82 -12.68
CA ARG A 206 -11.90 23.85 -14.04
C ARG A 206 -12.41 22.49 -14.54
N VAL A 207 -13.29 22.55 -15.53
CA VAL A 207 -13.68 21.41 -16.35
C VAL A 207 -12.49 21.01 -17.22
N LEU A 208 -12.15 19.72 -17.20
CA LEU A 208 -11.11 19.11 -18.02
C LEU A 208 -11.66 18.59 -19.35
N GLY A 209 -12.93 18.17 -19.37
CA GLY A 209 -13.60 17.70 -20.58
C GLY A 209 -15.09 17.42 -20.35
N LYS A 210 -15.84 17.32 -21.45
CA LYS A 210 -17.26 16.95 -21.46
C LYS A 210 -17.44 15.58 -22.10
N GLY A 211 -18.37 14.79 -21.57
CA GLY A 211 -18.69 13.45 -22.07
C GLY A 211 -20.19 13.26 -22.24
N GLY A 212 -20.60 12.07 -22.71
CA GLY A 212 -22.00 11.78 -23.02
C GLY A 212 -22.97 11.93 -21.84
N PHE A 213 -22.51 11.70 -20.62
CA PHE A 213 -23.32 11.72 -19.39
C PHE A 213 -23.04 12.92 -18.48
N GLY A 214 -22.18 13.87 -18.87
CA GLY A 214 -21.84 15.02 -18.03
C GLY A 214 -20.44 15.56 -18.31
N GLU A 215 -19.71 15.91 -17.26
CA GLU A 215 -18.40 16.55 -17.36
C GLU A 215 -17.37 15.91 -16.43
N VAL A 216 -16.10 16.09 -16.75
CA VAL A 216 -14.97 15.75 -15.89
C VAL A 216 -14.33 17.05 -15.47
N CYS A 217 -14.20 17.28 -14.16
CA CYS A 217 -13.52 18.45 -13.61
C CYS A 217 -12.31 18.03 -12.79
N ALA A 218 -11.32 18.91 -12.69
CA ALA A 218 -10.23 18.71 -11.73
C ALA A 218 -10.77 18.98 -10.32
N CYS A 219 -10.39 18.15 -9.36
CA CYS A 219 -10.71 18.37 -7.95
C CYS A 219 -9.51 18.08 -7.06
N GLN A 220 -9.55 18.63 -5.85
CA GLN A 220 -8.55 18.39 -4.81
C GLN A 220 -9.23 17.96 -3.52
N VAL A 221 -8.75 16.88 -2.89
CA VAL A 221 -9.22 16.50 -1.56
C VAL A 221 -8.75 17.52 -0.54
N ARG A 222 -9.67 18.14 0.20
CA ARG A 222 -9.34 19.25 1.13
C ARG A 222 -8.36 18.85 2.22
N ALA A 223 -8.49 17.62 2.72
CA ALA A 223 -7.68 17.12 3.83
C ALA A 223 -6.25 16.75 3.40
N SER A 224 -6.08 16.07 2.26
CA SER A 224 -4.77 15.58 1.82
C SER A 224 -4.06 16.53 0.86
N GLY A 225 -4.79 17.38 0.14
CA GLY A 225 -4.25 18.23 -0.93
C GLY A 225 -4.01 17.47 -2.25
N LYS A 226 -4.31 16.17 -2.31
CA LYS A 226 -4.14 15.35 -3.52
C LYS A 226 -5.13 15.76 -4.60
N MET A 227 -4.65 15.84 -5.83
CA MET A 227 -5.45 16.15 -7.02
C MET A 227 -6.05 14.88 -7.60
N TYR A 228 -7.29 14.99 -8.08
CA TYR A 228 -8.04 13.93 -8.75
C TYR A 228 -8.85 14.51 -9.92
N ALA A 229 -9.30 13.64 -10.81
CA ALA A 229 -10.34 13.95 -11.77
C ALA A 229 -11.69 13.49 -11.20
N LEU A 230 -12.67 14.39 -11.16
CA LEU A 230 -14.02 14.11 -10.72
C LEU A 230 -14.96 14.07 -11.92
N LYS A 231 -15.43 12.86 -12.25
CA LYS A 231 -16.41 12.62 -13.31
C LYS A 231 -17.82 12.81 -12.74
N LYS A 232 -18.48 13.90 -13.13
CA LYS A 232 -19.87 14.21 -12.76
C LYS A 232 -20.81 13.62 -13.79
N LEU A 233 -21.78 12.83 -13.32
CA LEU A 233 -22.79 12.18 -14.14
C LEU A 233 -24.15 12.83 -13.86
N GLU A 234 -24.81 13.37 -14.88
CA GLU A 234 -26.12 14.00 -14.76
C GLU A 234 -27.22 12.93 -14.69
N LYS A 235 -27.87 12.78 -13.53
CA LYS A 235 -28.95 11.78 -13.32
C LYS A 235 -30.03 11.80 -14.40
N LYS A 236 -30.42 12.99 -14.88
CA LYS A 236 -31.41 13.14 -15.96
C LYS A 236 -30.94 12.50 -17.27
N ARG A 237 -29.66 12.65 -17.64
CA ARG A 237 -29.08 12.05 -18.86
C ARG A 237 -28.91 10.55 -18.72
N VAL A 238 -28.54 10.07 -17.53
CA VAL A 238 -28.46 8.64 -17.22
C VAL A 238 -29.81 7.98 -17.43
N LYS A 239 -30.85 8.51 -16.77
CA LYS A 239 -32.21 7.99 -16.84
C LYS A 239 -32.78 8.04 -18.26
N LYS A 240 -32.57 9.16 -18.97
CA LYS A 240 -33.04 9.32 -20.36
C LYS A 240 -32.46 8.27 -21.32
N ARG A 241 -31.25 7.77 -21.03
CA ARG A 241 -30.53 6.82 -21.89
C ARG A 241 -30.56 5.38 -21.34
N HIS A 242 -31.29 5.12 -20.26
CA HIS A 242 -31.35 3.81 -19.59
C HIS A 242 -29.95 3.22 -19.33
N ALA A 243 -29.03 4.08 -18.87
CA ALA A 243 -27.61 3.74 -18.73
C ALA A 243 -27.19 3.37 -17.31
N GLU A 244 -28.13 3.06 -16.41
CA GLU A 244 -27.89 2.76 -15.00
C GLU A 244 -26.92 1.60 -14.85
N THR A 245 -27.18 0.46 -15.51
CA THR A 245 -26.33 -0.74 -15.46
C THR A 245 -24.93 -0.48 -15.99
N LEU A 246 -24.82 0.27 -17.08
CA LEU A 246 -23.53 0.66 -17.65
C LEU A 246 -22.71 1.49 -16.65
N ILE A 247 -23.35 2.45 -15.98
CA ILE A 247 -22.67 3.27 -14.97
C ILE A 247 -22.27 2.41 -13.78
N TRP A 248 -23.15 1.55 -13.27
CA TRP A 248 -22.79 0.62 -12.20
C TRP A 248 -21.57 -0.24 -12.53
N HIS A 249 -21.50 -0.80 -13.75
CA HIS A 249 -20.33 -1.54 -14.19
C HIS A 249 -19.06 -0.68 -14.28
N MET A 250 -19.16 0.58 -14.71
CA MET A 250 -18.02 1.50 -14.72
C MET A 250 -17.54 1.81 -13.29
N LEU A 251 -18.45 2.05 -12.36
CA LEU A 251 -18.14 2.32 -10.94
C LEU A 251 -17.40 1.15 -10.29
N MET A 252 -17.81 -0.09 -10.58
CA MET A 252 -17.18 -1.29 -10.01
C MET A 252 -15.80 -1.62 -10.61
N LYS A 253 -15.52 -1.16 -11.84
CA LYS A 253 -14.25 -1.47 -12.56
C LYS A 253 -13.18 -0.39 -12.43
N GLN A 254 -13.51 0.85 -12.09
CA GLN A 254 -12.54 1.96 -12.10
C GLN A 254 -12.18 2.45 -10.69
N LYS A 255 -10.87 2.65 -10.45
CA LYS A 255 -10.34 3.48 -9.34
C LYS A 255 -10.61 4.98 -9.57
N MET A 256 -11.84 5.37 -9.94
CA MET A 256 -12.24 6.77 -10.06
C MET A 256 -13.09 7.17 -8.85
N LEU A 257 -12.90 8.39 -8.36
CA LEU A 257 -13.81 9.00 -7.38
C LEU A 257 -15.05 9.48 -8.11
N TYR A 258 -16.20 8.88 -7.81
CA TYR A 258 -17.49 9.30 -8.32
C TYR A 258 -18.27 9.99 -7.21
N VAL A 259 -18.67 11.24 -7.45
CA VAL A 259 -19.58 11.96 -6.58
C VAL A 259 -20.86 12.17 -7.36
N TRP A 260 -21.95 11.64 -6.84
CA TRP A 260 -23.29 11.81 -7.40
C TRP A 260 -23.74 13.25 -7.15
N TYR A 261 -24.14 13.94 -8.21
CA TYR A 261 -24.86 15.20 -8.14
C TYR A 261 -26.31 14.95 -8.58
#